data_AF-A0A494XPK2-F1
#
_entry.id   AF-A0A494XPK2-F1
#
_cell.length_a   1.000
_cell.length_b   1.000
_cell.length_c   1.000
_cell.angle_alpha   90.00
_cell.angle_beta   90.00
_cell.angle_gamma   90.00
#
_symmetry.space_group_name_H-M   'P 1'
#
loop_
_entity.id
_entity.type
_entity.pdbx_description
1 polymer ?
#
loop_
_entity_poly.entity_id
_entity_poly.type
_entity_poly.pdbx_seq_one_letter_code
_entity_poly.pdbx_strand_id
1 'polypeptide(L)'
;MNAEKDTVVTGFLKAEGRRLVNGEGREVILRGVGFGSWLLPEGYMWKFPDAGDRPRRIERMIVDLIGEEKATRFWETYYDRYIAEADIRRIAEEGFNSVRVPINSRFLFAGDGDGEYHEGHLELLDRVIGWCRKHGVYVILDLHGAPGGQTGTNIDDSPRDKPELFLDENNRRLTIALWRMLAERYRDEWIVAGYDLLNEPLPNWFAEYNDRVMPLYRDIVREIREVDDRHLIILEGVHWSTDWSIFEPGEDGRMIDDNVLLQFHKYWNNPDTESIQTYLDKRDEWNVPIFMGEGGENNVEWYAGAFRLFEDHGISWNFWTWKKLDTTNSPCSVRLPDGWPKLVSYLEGGEKPSAEEAERILTEYLRNLALERCDYYPEVANALLFKPGIRIPAIFYGYRGEGLSFGIGKHAEKKIGFRDGDGTDIRFKTGVLEQPNYQHGRGEAWTPDQWMYVRLDEGDWLEYEVNVAEAGSAGIEGVEEAEMSRGLKIALSVRSPNGTEPEGQAAVYVGERMIGIAEPEDATEDVANSDGATWRVVRLRERISSEAGRCRIVVKAVGGPLSLEWIRVEE
;
A
#
# COMPACT_ATOMS: atom_id res chain seq x y z
N MET A 1 -27.10 -15.69 21.23
CA MET A 1 -26.65 -14.29 21.25
C MET A 1 -25.15 -14.33 21.08
N ASN A 2 -24.69 -14.27 19.84
CA ASN A 2 -23.27 -14.07 19.57
C ASN A 2 -22.98 -12.62 19.93
N ALA A 3 -21.95 -12.37 20.73
CA ALA A 3 -21.41 -11.02 20.87
C ALA A 3 -21.07 -10.53 19.46
N GLU A 4 -21.71 -9.46 19.00
CA GLU A 4 -21.29 -8.76 17.79
C GLU A 4 -19.82 -8.43 17.98
N LYS A 5 -18.95 -8.96 17.12
CA LYS A 5 -17.58 -8.48 17.02
C LYS A 5 -17.70 -6.98 16.76
N ASP A 6 -17.06 -6.17 17.59
CA ASP A 6 -17.03 -4.72 17.43
C ASP A 6 -16.20 -4.39 16.18
N THR A 7 -16.78 -4.52 14.99
CA THR A 7 -16.07 -4.37 13.71
C THR A 7 -16.07 -2.91 13.28
N VAL A 8 -14.89 -2.40 12.91
CA VAL A 8 -14.72 -1.04 12.35
C VAL A 8 -15.42 -0.88 10.98
N VAL A 9 -15.62 -2.00 10.26
CA VAL A 9 -16.32 -2.05 8.97
C VAL A 9 -17.82 -2.24 9.19
N THR A 10 -18.59 -1.15 9.05
CA THR A 10 -20.05 -1.13 9.23
C THR A 10 -20.64 0.15 8.62
N GLY A 11 -21.66 -0.01 7.76
CA GLY A 11 -22.39 1.09 7.14
C GLY A 11 -21.56 1.96 6.18
N PHE A 12 -22.19 3.00 5.62
CA PHE A 12 -21.55 3.90 4.67
C PHE A 12 -20.47 4.74 5.35
N LEU A 13 -19.33 4.90 4.68
CA LEU A 13 -18.28 5.81 5.13
C LEU A 13 -18.63 7.26 4.81
N LYS A 14 -18.22 8.17 5.70
CA LYS A 14 -18.39 9.61 5.52
C LYS A 14 -17.14 10.39 5.88
N ALA A 15 -16.89 11.46 5.13
CA ALA A 15 -15.96 12.49 5.51
C ALA A 15 -16.55 13.36 6.64
N GLU A 16 -15.85 13.48 7.75
CA GLU A 16 -16.19 14.37 8.86
C GLU A 16 -15.00 15.27 9.19
N GLY A 17 -14.96 16.43 8.54
CA GLY A 17 -13.77 17.28 8.54
C GLY A 17 -12.58 16.51 7.98
N ARG A 18 -11.48 16.44 8.72
CA ARG A 18 -10.25 15.75 8.29
C ARG A 18 -10.24 14.23 8.52
N ARG A 19 -11.36 13.66 8.95
CA ARG A 19 -11.45 12.26 9.39
C ARG A 19 -12.46 11.50 8.54
N LEU A 20 -12.26 10.19 8.48
CA LEU A 20 -13.24 9.26 7.91
C LEU A 20 -13.98 8.56 9.03
N VAL A 21 -15.31 8.50 8.96
CA VAL A 21 -16.14 7.81 9.95
C VAL A 21 -17.03 6.77 9.29
N ASN A 22 -17.36 5.70 10.01
CA ASN A 22 -18.27 4.66 9.55
C ASN A 22 -19.74 5.00 9.81
N GLY A 23 -20.64 4.07 9.49
CA GLY A 23 -22.09 4.26 9.66
C GLY A 23 -22.55 4.48 11.11
N GLU A 24 -21.68 4.25 12.09
CA GLU A 24 -21.92 4.48 13.52
C GLU A 24 -21.23 5.75 14.03
N GLY A 25 -20.56 6.51 13.16
CA GLY A 25 -19.82 7.72 13.52
C GLY A 25 -18.46 7.44 14.18
N ARG A 26 -17.96 6.20 14.12
CA ARG A 26 -16.63 5.84 14.64
C ARG A 26 -15.58 6.12 13.59
N GLU A 27 -14.46 6.70 14.02
CA GLU A 27 -13.33 7.01 13.14
C GLU A 27 -12.71 5.73 12.56
N VAL A 28 -12.39 5.77 11.27
CA VAL A 28 -11.82 4.66 10.50
C VAL A 28 -10.55 5.12 9.79
N ILE A 29 -9.51 4.31 9.91
CA ILE A 29 -8.36 4.33 9.00
C ILE A 29 -8.51 3.12 8.08
N LEU A 30 -8.65 3.35 6.78
CA LEU A 30 -8.62 2.28 5.79
C LEU A 30 -7.17 1.79 5.66
N ARG A 31 -7.00 0.48 5.85
CA ARG A 31 -5.75 -0.27 5.69
C ARG A 31 -5.99 -1.25 4.57
N GLY A 32 -5.62 -0.84 3.36
CA GLY A 32 -6.02 -1.49 2.12
C GLY A 32 -4.92 -2.22 1.38
N VAL A 33 -5.32 -3.13 0.51
CA VAL A 33 -4.47 -3.71 -0.55
C VAL A 33 -5.18 -3.58 -1.90
N GLY A 34 -4.41 -3.26 -2.94
CA GLY A 34 -4.93 -3.19 -4.31
C GLY A 34 -5.06 -4.57 -4.96
N PHE A 35 -5.96 -4.69 -5.93
CA PHE A 35 -6.03 -5.82 -6.87
C PHE A 35 -5.43 -5.47 -8.22
N GLY A 36 -4.23 -4.88 -8.17
CA GLY A 36 -3.42 -4.62 -9.35
C GLY A 36 -3.27 -5.87 -10.22
N SER A 37 -3.27 -5.67 -11.53
CA SER A 37 -3.20 -6.71 -12.55
C SER A 37 -4.43 -7.64 -12.67
N TRP A 38 -5.48 -7.49 -11.86
CA TRP A 38 -6.70 -8.31 -12.02
C TRP A 38 -7.58 -7.88 -13.19
N LEU A 39 -8.36 -6.80 -13.06
CA LEU A 39 -9.25 -6.31 -14.14
C LEU A 39 -8.55 -5.30 -15.07
N LEU A 40 -7.30 -4.96 -14.75
CA LEU A 40 -6.39 -4.24 -15.63
C LEU A 40 -4.97 -4.88 -15.51
N PRO A 41 -4.66 -5.90 -16.31
CA PRO A 41 -3.33 -6.52 -16.34
C PRO A 41 -2.22 -5.57 -16.78
N GLU A 42 -1.27 -5.30 -15.90
CA GLU A 42 -0.05 -4.55 -16.22
C GLU A 42 1.13 -5.49 -16.49
N GLY A 43 1.85 -5.23 -17.59
CA GLY A 43 2.90 -6.11 -18.08
C GLY A 43 4.06 -6.30 -17.11
N TYR A 44 4.43 -5.27 -16.35
CA TYR A 44 5.53 -5.37 -15.39
C TYR A 44 5.21 -6.38 -14.26
N MET A 45 3.95 -6.48 -13.84
CA MET A 45 3.49 -7.47 -12.84
C MET A 45 3.45 -8.90 -13.40
N TRP A 46 3.50 -9.04 -14.72
CA TRP A 46 3.65 -10.31 -15.45
C TRP A 46 5.10 -10.55 -15.91
N LYS A 47 6.03 -9.66 -15.54
CA LYS A 47 7.42 -9.66 -16.01
C LYS A 47 7.56 -9.60 -17.54
N PHE A 48 6.60 -8.98 -18.22
CA PHE A 48 6.65 -8.73 -19.65
C PHE A 48 7.37 -7.42 -19.98
N PRO A 49 8.00 -7.34 -21.17
CA PRO A 49 8.60 -6.11 -21.69
C PRO A 49 7.53 -5.17 -22.26
N ASP A 50 7.95 -4.01 -22.77
CA ASP A 50 7.09 -2.96 -23.34
C ASP A 50 6.09 -3.48 -24.39
N ALA A 51 6.48 -4.48 -25.18
CA ALA A 51 5.62 -5.09 -26.19
C ALA A 51 4.38 -5.81 -25.62
N GLY A 52 4.38 -6.11 -24.31
CA GLY A 52 3.27 -6.66 -23.53
C GLY A 52 2.99 -5.87 -22.25
N ASP A 53 3.16 -4.55 -22.28
CA ASP A 53 3.05 -3.66 -21.09
C ASP A 53 1.65 -3.47 -20.53
N ARG A 54 0.60 -3.71 -21.32
CA ARG A 54 -0.79 -3.37 -20.98
C ARG A 54 -1.81 -4.38 -21.52
N PRO A 55 -3.07 -4.36 -21.05
CA PRO A 55 -4.05 -5.40 -21.32
C PRO A 55 -4.20 -5.74 -22.80
N ARG A 56 -4.45 -4.76 -23.67
CA ARG A 56 -4.65 -5.01 -25.12
C ARG A 56 -3.45 -5.67 -25.82
N ARG A 57 -2.23 -5.43 -25.32
CA ARG A 57 -1.01 -6.02 -25.91
C ARG A 57 -0.82 -7.45 -25.43
N ILE A 58 -1.09 -7.71 -24.14
CA ILE A 58 -1.09 -9.06 -23.56
C ILE A 58 -2.16 -9.93 -24.23
N GLU A 59 -3.38 -9.40 -24.39
CA GLU A 59 -4.49 -10.07 -25.09
C GLU A 59 -4.09 -10.48 -26.51
N ARG A 60 -3.51 -9.55 -27.28
CA ARG A 60 -3.04 -9.82 -28.64
C ARG A 60 -1.96 -10.90 -28.68
N MET A 61 -1.00 -10.87 -27.74
CA MET A 61 0.03 -11.90 -27.64
C MET A 61 -0.61 -13.28 -27.39
N ILE A 62 -1.54 -13.38 -26.44
CA ILE A 62 -2.19 -14.64 -26.12
C ILE A 62 -3.00 -15.17 -27.32
N VAL A 63 -3.78 -14.32 -27.99
CA VAL A 63 -4.51 -14.71 -29.21
C VAL A 63 -3.55 -15.20 -30.29
N ASP A 64 -2.43 -14.51 -30.51
CA ASP A 64 -1.45 -14.93 -31.51
C ASP A 64 -0.80 -16.28 -31.16
N LEU A 65 -0.54 -16.54 -29.87
CA LEU A 65 0.11 -17.76 -29.42
C LEU A 65 -0.80 -18.99 -29.46
N ILE A 66 -2.06 -18.88 -29.02
CA ILE A 66 -2.94 -20.04 -28.79
C ILE A 66 -4.28 -19.99 -29.54
N GLY A 67 -4.54 -18.93 -30.30
CA GLY A 67 -5.79 -18.73 -31.06
C GLY A 67 -6.95 -18.20 -30.21
N GLU A 68 -7.95 -17.62 -30.88
CA GLU A 68 -9.08 -16.91 -30.24
C GLU A 68 -9.86 -17.77 -29.23
N GLU A 69 -10.29 -18.98 -29.62
CA GLU A 69 -11.10 -19.84 -28.74
C GLU A 69 -10.40 -20.18 -27.42
N LYS A 70 -9.08 -20.45 -27.46
CA LYS A 70 -8.30 -20.74 -26.25
C LYS A 70 -7.98 -19.48 -25.46
N ALA A 71 -7.75 -18.35 -26.13
CA ALA A 71 -7.54 -17.06 -25.49
C ALA A 71 -8.79 -16.62 -24.71
N THR A 72 -9.99 -16.77 -25.26
CA THR A 72 -11.25 -16.48 -24.54
C THR A 72 -11.36 -17.28 -23.26
N ARG A 73 -11.16 -18.62 -23.33
CA ARG A 73 -11.17 -19.48 -22.13
C ARG A 73 -10.08 -19.12 -21.13
N PHE A 74 -8.91 -18.72 -21.61
CA PHE A 74 -7.82 -18.26 -20.75
C PHE A 74 -8.26 -17.06 -19.92
N TRP A 75 -8.85 -16.04 -20.56
CA TRP A 75 -9.27 -14.81 -19.88
C TRP A 75 -10.44 -15.04 -18.92
N GLU A 76 -11.44 -15.84 -19.30
CA GLU A 76 -12.52 -16.24 -18.39
C GLU A 76 -11.95 -16.90 -17.12
N THR A 77 -10.99 -17.83 -17.29
CA THR A 77 -10.34 -18.51 -16.16
C THR A 77 -9.43 -17.56 -15.36
N TYR A 78 -8.76 -16.62 -16.04
CA TYR A 78 -7.89 -15.63 -15.41
C TYR A 78 -8.69 -14.75 -14.45
N TYR A 79 -9.75 -14.11 -14.93
CA TYR A 79 -10.56 -13.22 -14.11
C TYR A 79 -11.26 -13.95 -12.98
N ASP A 80 -11.62 -15.22 -13.17
CA ASP A 80 -12.23 -16.05 -12.13
C ASP A 80 -11.25 -16.43 -11.00
N ARG A 81 -9.99 -16.72 -11.35
CA ARG A 81 -9.00 -17.26 -10.40
C ARG A 81 -8.09 -16.22 -9.76
N TYR A 82 -7.90 -15.07 -10.40
CA TYR A 82 -6.91 -14.11 -9.93
C TYR A 82 -7.27 -13.58 -8.52
N ILE A 83 -8.53 -13.20 -8.29
CA ILE A 83 -9.06 -12.90 -6.95
C ILE A 83 -10.23 -13.83 -6.67
N ALA A 84 -10.13 -14.63 -5.62
CA ALA A 84 -11.19 -15.50 -5.13
C ALA A 84 -11.59 -15.16 -3.69
N GLU A 85 -12.66 -15.78 -3.17
CA GLU A 85 -13.08 -15.59 -1.78
C GLU A 85 -11.95 -15.89 -0.77
N ALA A 86 -11.08 -16.85 -1.09
CA ALA A 86 -9.94 -17.20 -0.25
C ALA A 86 -8.96 -16.02 -0.08
N ASP A 87 -8.74 -15.22 -1.12
CA ASP A 87 -7.93 -13.99 -1.03
C ASP A 87 -8.59 -12.99 -0.07
N ILE A 88 -9.89 -12.71 -0.23
CA ILE A 88 -10.63 -11.76 0.63
C ILE A 88 -10.63 -12.20 2.10
N ARG A 89 -10.85 -13.49 2.35
CA ARG A 89 -10.79 -14.06 3.70
C ARG A 89 -9.40 -13.86 4.30
N ARG A 90 -8.33 -14.16 3.55
CA ARG A 90 -6.96 -13.99 4.03
C ARG A 90 -6.63 -12.52 4.31
N ILE A 91 -7.05 -11.61 3.45
CA ILE A 91 -6.90 -10.16 3.62
C ILE A 91 -7.54 -9.71 4.96
N ALA A 92 -8.76 -10.17 5.24
CA ALA A 92 -9.44 -9.88 6.50
C ALA A 92 -8.72 -10.51 7.72
N GLU A 93 -8.30 -11.78 7.62
CA GLU A 93 -7.55 -12.48 8.68
C GLU A 93 -6.21 -11.80 9.01
N GLU A 94 -5.55 -11.22 8.02
CA GLU A 94 -4.30 -10.48 8.23
C GLU A 94 -4.53 -9.17 8.99
N GLY A 95 -5.74 -8.59 8.92
CA GLY A 95 -6.13 -7.35 9.59
C GLY A 95 -6.35 -6.16 8.66
N PHE A 96 -6.29 -6.35 7.34
CA PHE A 96 -6.72 -5.32 6.38
C PHE A 96 -8.25 -5.17 6.44
N ASN A 97 -8.73 -3.95 6.22
CA ASN A 97 -10.16 -3.63 6.33
C ASN A 97 -10.73 -2.98 5.05
N SER A 98 -9.93 -2.89 3.99
CA SER A 98 -10.37 -2.39 2.69
C SER A 98 -9.59 -3.03 1.55
N VAL A 99 -10.15 -2.98 0.34
CA VAL A 99 -9.49 -3.34 -0.91
C VAL A 99 -9.80 -2.29 -1.97
N ARG A 100 -8.82 -1.97 -2.83
CA ARG A 100 -9.04 -1.12 -4.02
C ARG A 100 -9.08 -2.01 -5.26
N VAL A 101 -10.14 -1.87 -6.06
CA VAL A 101 -10.41 -2.69 -7.25
C VAL A 101 -10.19 -1.82 -8.50
N PRO A 102 -9.05 -1.94 -9.18
CA PRO A 102 -8.75 -1.21 -10.41
C PRO A 102 -9.57 -1.77 -11.57
N ILE A 103 -10.34 -0.91 -12.23
CA ILE A 103 -11.26 -1.28 -13.31
C ILE A 103 -10.79 -0.66 -14.63
N ASN A 104 -10.63 -1.51 -15.64
CA ASN A 104 -10.53 -1.06 -17.03
C ASN A 104 -11.94 -0.90 -17.62
N SER A 105 -12.29 0.29 -18.10
CA SER A 105 -13.57 0.54 -18.76
C SER A 105 -13.84 -0.38 -19.96
N ARG A 106 -12.81 -0.71 -20.75
CA ARG A 106 -12.92 -1.63 -21.89
C ARG A 106 -13.32 -3.03 -21.46
N PHE A 107 -12.96 -3.43 -20.23
CA PHE A 107 -13.38 -4.69 -19.67
C PHE A 107 -14.91 -4.71 -19.43
N LEU A 108 -15.52 -3.57 -19.09
CA LEU A 108 -16.95 -3.53 -18.78
C LEU A 108 -17.86 -3.31 -20.00
N PHE A 109 -17.38 -2.70 -21.09
CA PHE A 109 -18.21 -2.44 -22.27
C PHE A 109 -18.39 -3.66 -23.17
N ALA A 110 -19.62 -3.92 -23.60
CA ALA A 110 -19.96 -4.97 -24.56
C ALA A 110 -19.89 -4.52 -26.04
N GLY A 111 -19.62 -3.23 -26.28
CA GLY A 111 -19.52 -2.63 -27.61
C GLY A 111 -18.88 -1.24 -27.56
N ASP A 112 -18.94 -0.50 -28.68
CA ASP A 112 -18.32 0.82 -28.82
C ASP A 112 -19.24 1.99 -28.36
N GLY A 113 -20.44 1.67 -27.89
CA GLY A 113 -21.50 2.62 -27.54
C GLY A 113 -21.79 2.73 -26.04
N ASP A 114 -22.53 3.77 -25.66
CA ASP A 114 -23.07 3.94 -24.31
C ASP A 114 -24.17 2.93 -24.03
N GLY A 115 -24.20 2.44 -22.78
CA GLY A 115 -25.31 1.62 -22.29
C GLY A 115 -25.22 0.12 -22.60
N GLU A 116 -24.17 -0.35 -23.27
CA GLU A 116 -23.92 -1.77 -23.50
C GLU A 116 -22.77 -2.27 -22.62
N TYR A 117 -23.10 -3.06 -21.60
CA TYR A 117 -22.15 -3.60 -20.64
C TYR A 117 -22.13 -5.12 -20.64
N HIS A 118 -20.97 -5.71 -20.37
CA HIS A 118 -20.79 -7.14 -20.19
C HIS A 118 -21.30 -7.58 -18.82
N GLU A 119 -22.54 -8.09 -18.73
CA GLU A 119 -23.13 -8.50 -17.44
C GLU A 119 -22.27 -9.53 -16.69
N GLY A 120 -21.70 -10.52 -17.40
CA GLY A 120 -20.81 -11.50 -16.76
C GLY A 120 -19.52 -10.90 -16.16
N HIS A 121 -19.07 -9.75 -16.67
CA HIS A 121 -17.94 -9.02 -16.08
C HIS A 121 -18.39 -8.16 -14.88
N LEU A 122 -19.59 -7.60 -14.92
CA LEU A 122 -20.20 -6.93 -13.76
C LEU A 122 -20.47 -7.92 -12.61
N GLU A 123 -20.86 -9.15 -12.91
CA GLU A 123 -21.04 -10.22 -11.91
C GLU A 123 -19.74 -10.53 -11.14
N LEU A 124 -18.55 -10.31 -11.73
CA LEU A 124 -17.28 -10.45 -11.02
C LEU A 124 -17.12 -9.38 -9.93
N LEU A 125 -17.57 -8.15 -10.22
CA LEU A 125 -17.59 -7.06 -9.24
C LEU A 125 -18.61 -7.35 -8.14
N ASP A 126 -19.84 -7.77 -8.49
CA ASP A 126 -20.84 -8.16 -7.50
C ASP A 126 -20.32 -9.25 -6.54
N ARG A 127 -19.60 -10.22 -7.12
CA ARG A 127 -19.06 -11.36 -6.39
C ARG A 127 -17.97 -10.93 -5.39
N VAL A 128 -17.02 -10.09 -5.81
CA VAL A 128 -15.98 -9.60 -4.89
C VAL A 128 -16.57 -8.69 -3.81
N ILE A 129 -17.54 -7.84 -4.16
CA ILE A 129 -18.31 -7.02 -3.20
C ILE A 129 -19.04 -7.92 -2.19
N GLY A 130 -19.65 -9.01 -2.66
CA GLY A 130 -20.32 -10.00 -1.81
C GLY A 130 -19.37 -10.69 -0.82
N TRP A 131 -18.18 -11.08 -1.25
CA TRP A 131 -17.14 -11.65 -0.39
C TRP A 131 -16.63 -10.63 0.64
N CYS A 132 -16.39 -9.40 0.20
CA CYS A 132 -15.95 -8.30 1.05
C CYS A 132 -16.98 -8.01 2.15
N ARG A 133 -18.28 -8.03 1.82
CA ARG A 133 -19.37 -7.90 2.81
C ARG A 133 -19.36 -9.04 3.82
N LYS A 134 -19.13 -10.27 3.36
CA LYS A 134 -19.09 -11.47 4.22
C LYS A 134 -17.92 -11.44 5.21
N HIS A 135 -16.75 -10.95 4.78
CA HIS A 135 -15.52 -10.95 5.57
C HIS A 135 -15.23 -9.61 6.27
N GLY A 136 -16.07 -8.58 6.08
CA GLY A 136 -15.93 -7.29 6.74
C GLY A 136 -14.76 -6.48 6.22
N VAL A 137 -14.68 -6.31 4.90
CA VAL A 137 -13.65 -5.54 4.19
C VAL A 137 -14.35 -4.53 3.27
N TYR A 138 -14.06 -3.24 3.37
CA TYR A 138 -14.62 -2.25 2.45
C TYR A 138 -14.06 -2.39 1.02
N VAL A 139 -14.80 -1.95 0.01
CA VAL A 139 -14.39 -1.97 -1.41
C VAL A 139 -14.31 -0.55 -1.94
N ILE A 140 -13.18 -0.16 -2.51
CA ILE A 140 -13.05 1.06 -3.32
C ILE A 140 -13.07 0.63 -4.79
N LEU A 141 -14.00 1.17 -5.56
CA LEU A 141 -14.05 0.98 -7.01
C LEU A 141 -13.24 2.10 -7.66
N ASP A 142 -12.20 1.73 -8.39
CA ASP A 142 -11.27 2.66 -9.03
C ASP A 142 -11.38 2.55 -10.55
N LEU A 143 -11.70 3.65 -11.23
CA LEU A 143 -11.59 3.69 -12.69
C LEU A 143 -10.13 3.90 -13.10
N HIS A 144 -9.43 2.78 -13.18
CA HIS A 144 -8.01 2.72 -13.47
C HIS A 144 -7.68 2.92 -14.95
N GLY A 145 -8.59 2.52 -15.84
CA GLY A 145 -8.46 2.75 -17.28
C GLY A 145 -9.76 3.32 -17.87
N ALA A 146 -9.83 4.63 -18.03
CA ALA A 146 -10.98 5.29 -18.63
C ALA A 146 -11.06 5.07 -20.15
N PRO A 147 -12.23 5.26 -20.78
CA PRO A 147 -12.34 5.30 -22.25
C PRO A 147 -11.25 6.21 -22.87
N GLY A 148 -10.44 5.63 -23.76
CA GLY A 148 -9.34 6.35 -24.41
C GLY A 148 -8.07 6.56 -23.56
N GLY A 149 -8.10 6.27 -22.26
CA GLY A 149 -7.01 6.50 -21.32
C GLY A 149 -6.89 7.94 -20.85
N GLN A 150 -6.55 8.14 -19.58
CA GLN A 150 -6.40 9.43 -18.91
C GLN A 150 -4.94 9.87 -18.73
N THR A 151 -4.02 8.93 -18.80
CA THR A 151 -2.59 9.11 -18.55
C THR A 151 -1.80 9.02 -19.86
N GLY A 152 -2.24 8.13 -20.76
CA GLY A 152 -1.57 7.85 -22.04
C GLY A 152 -0.37 6.91 -21.89
N THR A 153 -0.42 5.97 -20.95
CA THR A 153 0.70 5.04 -20.66
C THR A 153 0.19 3.60 -20.49
N ASN A 154 0.99 2.70 -19.91
CA ASN A 154 0.62 1.29 -19.76
C ASN A 154 -0.51 1.06 -18.73
N ILE A 155 -0.62 1.93 -17.72
CA ILE A 155 -1.51 1.73 -16.56
C ILE A 155 -3.00 1.95 -16.88
N ASP A 156 -3.32 2.66 -17.96
CA ASP A 156 -4.70 3.04 -18.31
C ASP A 156 -5.24 2.31 -19.55
N ASP A 157 -4.47 1.34 -20.07
CA ASP A 157 -4.75 0.63 -21.32
C ASP A 157 -4.97 1.57 -22.53
N SER A 158 -4.39 2.78 -22.53
CA SER A 158 -4.52 3.74 -23.63
C SER A 158 -4.10 3.10 -24.97
N PRO A 159 -4.86 3.32 -26.06
CA PRO A 159 -4.57 2.64 -27.33
C PRO A 159 -3.42 3.27 -28.11
N ARG A 160 -3.15 4.56 -27.91
CA ARG A 160 -2.20 5.36 -28.72
C ARG A 160 -1.20 6.16 -27.90
N ASP A 161 -1.01 5.80 -26.63
CA ASP A 161 -0.10 6.49 -25.70
C ASP A 161 -0.44 8.00 -25.59
N LYS A 162 -1.75 8.28 -25.53
CA LYS A 162 -2.33 9.62 -25.43
C LYS A 162 -3.47 9.61 -24.42
N PRO A 163 -3.72 10.74 -23.74
CA PRO A 163 -4.78 10.83 -22.75
C PRO A 163 -6.11 11.17 -23.47
N GLU A 164 -6.58 10.26 -24.32
CA GLU A 164 -7.69 10.51 -25.24
C GLU A 164 -9.03 10.77 -24.55
N LEU A 165 -9.15 10.42 -23.26
CA LEU A 165 -10.25 10.87 -22.40
C LEU A 165 -10.47 12.38 -22.48
N PHE A 166 -9.38 13.15 -22.53
CA PHE A 166 -9.44 14.61 -22.56
C PHE A 166 -9.43 15.18 -23.98
N LEU A 167 -9.27 14.36 -25.01
CA LEU A 167 -9.14 14.79 -26.41
C LEU A 167 -10.40 14.50 -27.24
N ASP A 168 -11.23 13.56 -26.81
CA ASP A 168 -12.42 13.11 -27.51
C ASP A 168 -13.66 13.20 -26.59
N GLU A 169 -14.65 13.97 -27.01
CA GLU A 169 -15.90 14.15 -26.26
C GLU A 169 -16.69 12.84 -26.11
N ASN A 170 -16.54 11.89 -27.04
CA ASN A 170 -17.19 10.59 -26.89
C ASN A 170 -16.59 9.80 -25.73
N ASN A 171 -15.26 9.82 -25.55
CA ASN A 171 -14.62 9.16 -24.42
C ASN A 171 -15.08 9.76 -23.09
N ARG A 172 -15.12 11.10 -23.00
CA ARG A 172 -15.66 11.82 -21.84
C ARG A 172 -17.10 11.39 -21.51
N ARG A 173 -17.97 11.36 -22.53
CA ARG A 173 -19.38 10.94 -22.38
C ARG A 173 -19.51 9.49 -21.90
N LEU A 174 -18.71 8.57 -22.44
CA LEU A 174 -18.68 7.17 -22.02
C LEU A 174 -18.20 7.01 -20.57
N THR A 175 -17.21 7.79 -20.14
CA THR A 175 -16.73 7.79 -18.74
C THR A 175 -17.83 8.21 -17.77
N ILE A 176 -18.53 9.28 -18.09
CA ILE A 176 -19.65 9.79 -17.28
C ILE A 176 -20.78 8.76 -17.22
N ALA A 177 -21.14 8.15 -18.35
CA ALA A 177 -22.17 7.12 -18.41
C ALA A 177 -21.80 5.86 -17.61
N LEU A 178 -20.53 5.43 -17.68
CA LEU A 178 -20.00 4.32 -16.89
C LEU A 178 -20.14 4.57 -15.38
N TRP A 179 -19.73 5.75 -14.91
CA TRP A 179 -19.85 6.08 -13.49
C TRP A 179 -21.30 6.16 -13.02
N ARG A 180 -22.19 6.75 -13.81
CA ARG A 180 -23.63 6.75 -13.51
C ARG A 180 -24.16 5.32 -13.37
N MET A 181 -23.80 4.42 -14.28
CA MET A 181 -24.22 3.02 -14.22
C MET A 181 -23.70 2.30 -12.98
N LEU A 182 -22.41 2.43 -12.66
CA LEU A 182 -21.82 1.81 -11.47
C LEU A 182 -22.45 2.35 -10.19
N ALA A 183 -22.68 3.66 -10.12
CA ALA A 183 -23.36 4.29 -8.99
C ALA A 183 -24.81 3.79 -8.85
N GLU A 184 -25.57 3.71 -9.94
CA GLU A 184 -26.94 3.18 -9.90
C GLU A 184 -27.00 1.71 -9.46
N ARG A 185 -26.03 0.89 -9.92
CA ARG A 185 -25.94 -0.53 -9.55
C ARG A 185 -25.60 -0.73 -8.08
N TYR A 186 -24.64 0.05 -7.56
CA TYR A 186 -24.08 -0.14 -6.22
C TYR A 186 -24.57 0.84 -5.17
N ARG A 187 -25.52 1.73 -5.49
CA ARG A 187 -26.03 2.78 -4.57
C ARG A 187 -26.37 2.28 -3.17
N ASP A 188 -26.92 1.07 -3.02
CA ASP A 188 -27.36 0.50 -1.75
C ASP A 188 -26.28 -0.35 -1.06
N GLU A 189 -25.12 -0.52 -1.69
CA GLU A 189 -24.05 -1.39 -1.24
C GLU A 189 -23.06 -0.69 -0.32
N TRP A 190 -23.45 -0.48 0.94
CA TRP A 190 -22.63 0.20 1.97
C TRP A 190 -21.21 -0.34 2.16
N ILE A 191 -20.95 -1.58 1.75
CA ILE A 191 -19.60 -2.17 1.81
C ILE A 191 -18.68 -1.57 0.74
N VAL A 192 -19.22 -0.97 -0.31
CA VAL A 192 -18.47 -0.09 -1.20
C VAL A 192 -18.19 1.18 -0.39
N ALA A 193 -16.92 1.46 -0.11
CA ALA A 193 -16.50 2.64 0.62
C ALA A 193 -16.72 3.91 -0.21
N GLY A 194 -16.40 3.85 -1.50
CA GLY A 194 -16.45 5.01 -2.38
C GLY A 194 -16.06 4.72 -3.81
N TYR A 195 -16.20 5.76 -4.62
CA TYR A 195 -15.91 5.80 -6.04
C TYR A 195 -14.66 6.64 -6.28
N ASP A 196 -13.59 5.97 -6.67
CA ASP A 196 -12.32 6.58 -7.08
C ASP A 196 -12.35 6.88 -8.57
N LEU A 197 -12.63 8.16 -8.85
CA LEU A 197 -13.20 8.56 -10.14
C LEU A 197 -12.26 8.35 -11.31
N LEU A 198 -10.95 8.50 -11.09
CA LEU A 198 -9.97 8.46 -12.16
C LEU A 198 -8.53 8.31 -11.62
N ASN A 199 -7.87 7.21 -11.97
CA ASN A 199 -6.49 6.94 -11.57
C ASN A 199 -5.46 7.79 -12.32
N GLU A 200 -4.54 8.44 -11.60
CA GLU A 200 -3.32 9.08 -12.09
C GLU A 200 -3.49 9.92 -13.39
N PRO A 201 -4.42 10.90 -13.42
CA PRO A 201 -4.66 11.70 -14.62
C PRO A 201 -3.42 12.52 -15.00
N LEU A 202 -3.11 12.52 -16.30
CA LEU A 202 -2.15 13.41 -16.96
C LEU A 202 -0.73 13.45 -16.34
N PRO A 203 0.29 12.81 -16.96
CA PRO A 203 1.68 13.07 -16.62
C PRO A 203 2.11 14.51 -16.95
N ASN A 204 3.25 14.96 -16.40
CA ASN A 204 3.77 16.32 -16.59
C ASN A 204 3.86 16.77 -18.06
N TRP A 205 4.15 15.86 -18.99
CA TRP A 205 4.23 16.18 -20.42
C TRP A 205 2.87 16.37 -21.11
N PHE A 206 1.77 16.12 -20.41
CA PHE A 206 0.40 16.40 -20.83
C PHE A 206 -0.27 17.48 -19.96
N ALA A 207 0.53 18.31 -19.27
CA ALA A 207 0.04 19.39 -18.40
C ALA A 207 -0.85 20.42 -19.11
N GLU A 208 -0.78 20.52 -20.44
CA GLU A 208 -1.67 21.37 -21.24
C GLU A 208 -3.17 20.99 -21.13
N TYR A 209 -3.49 19.83 -20.58
CA TYR A 209 -4.87 19.37 -20.36
C TYR A 209 -5.31 19.38 -18.89
N ASN A 210 -4.48 19.88 -17.96
CA ASN A 210 -4.80 19.88 -16.52
C ASN A 210 -6.14 20.59 -16.21
N ASP A 211 -6.46 21.65 -16.96
CA ASP A 211 -7.69 22.42 -16.83
C ASP A 211 -8.97 21.63 -17.18
N ARG A 212 -8.84 20.44 -17.78
CA ARG A 212 -9.97 19.57 -18.16
C ARG A 212 -10.38 18.58 -17.08
N VAL A 213 -9.54 18.34 -16.08
CA VAL A 213 -9.77 17.31 -15.04
C VAL A 213 -10.90 17.70 -14.11
N MET A 214 -10.86 18.90 -13.51
CA MET A 214 -11.92 19.35 -12.60
C MET A 214 -13.30 19.48 -13.26
N PRO A 215 -13.43 20.02 -14.50
CA PRO A 215 -14.69 19.96 -15.23
C PRO A 215 -15.23 18.53 -15.36
N LEU A 216 -14.40 17.58 -15.80
CA LEU A 216 -14.80 16.16 -15.88
C LEU A 216 -15.28 15.63 -14.54
N TYR A 217 -14.55 15.87 -13.44
CA TYR A 217 -14.98 15.44 -12.11
C TYR A 217 -16.34 16.02 -11.72
N ARG A 218 -16.58 17.31 -11.96
CA ARG A 218 -17.89 17.94 -11.65
C ARG A 218 -19.02 17.29 -12.43
N ASP A 219 -18.78 16.92 -13.69
CA ASP A 219 -19.78 16.25 -14.51
C ASP A 219 -20.04 14.81 -14.07
N ILE A 220 -19.00 14.06 -13.69
CA ILE A 220 -19.14 12.71 -13.13
C ILE A 220 -19.91 12.76 -11.80
N VAL A 221 -19.50 13.61 -10.86
CA VAL A 221 -20.13 13.74 -9.54
C VAL A 221 -21.60 14.11 -9.68
N ARG A 222 -21.94 15.05 -10.56
CA ARG A 222 -23.33 15.41 -10.83
C ARG A 222 -24.15 14.19 -11.25
N GLU A 223 -23.66 13.41 -12.21
CA GLU A 223 -24.40 12.23 -12.70
C GLU A 223 -24.48 11.10 -11.66
N ILE A 224 -23.45 10.91 -10.83
CA ILE A 224 -23.49 10.00 -9.69
C ILE A 224 -24.58 10.44 -8.70
N ARG A 225 -24.61 11.73 -8.34
CA ARG A 225 -25.54 12.26 -7.33
C ARG A 225 -27.01 12.28 -7.76
N GLU A 226 -27.30 12.12 -9.06
CA GLU A 226 -28.66 11.89 -9.56
C GLU A 226 -29.20 10.48 -9.21
N VAL A 227 -28.33 9.52 -8.90
CA VAL A 227 -28.71 8.11 -8.61
C VAL A 227 -28.23 7.59 -7.25
N ASP A 228 -27.22 8.23 -6.67
CA ASP A 228 -26.61 7.86 -5.39
C ASP A 228 -26.08 9.08 -4.61
N ASP A 229 -26.69 9.33 -3.45
CA ASP A 229 -26.41 10.45 -2.55
C ASP A 229 -25.57 10.05 -1.32
N ARG A 230 -24.99 8.84 -1.25
CA ARG A 230 -24.33 8.33 -0.02
C ARG A 230 -22.84 8.05 -0.15
N HIS A 231 -22.37 7.43 -1.23
CA HIS A 231 -20.98 6.97 -1.31
C HIS A 231 -19.97 8.11 -1.33
N LEU A 232 -18.78 7.85 -0.79
CA LEU A 232 -17.64 8.77 -0.90
C LEU A 232 -17.26 8.99 -2.36
N ILE A 233 -16.94 10.23 -2.70
CA ILE A 233 -16.23 10.56 -3.94
C ILE A 233 -14.74 10.67 -3.63
N ILE A 234 -13.93 9.88 -4.30
CA ILE A 234 -12.47 9.88 -4.16
C ILE A 234 -11.87 10.55 -5.39
N LEU A 235 -11.04 11.56 -5.17
CA LEU A 235 -10.49 12.41 -6.23
C LEU A 235 -8.97 12.39 -6.22
N GLU A 236 -8.38 12.20 -7.39
CA GLU A 236 -6.94 12.22 -7.60
C GLU A 236 -6.45 13.52 -8.22
N GLY A 237 -5.20 13.87 -7.91
CA GLY A 237 -4.51 14.98 -8.54
C GLY A 237 -4.00 14.66 -9.93
N VAL A 238 -3.56 15.69 -10.65
CA VAL A 238 -2.79 15.49 -11.89
C VAL A 238 -1.38 15.00 -11.58
N HIS A 239 -0.66 14.61 -12.62
CA HIS A 239 0.75 14.27 -12.56
C HIS A 239 1.00 13.07 -11.66
N TRP A 240 0.40 11.94 -12.04
CA TRP A 240 0.49 10.68 -11.30
C TRP A 240 -0.06 10.79 -9.87
N SER A 241 -1.17 11.52 -9.71
CA SER A 241 -1.79 11.77 -8.41
C SER A 241 -0.90 12.55 -7.41
N THR A 242 0.18 13.19 -7.88
CA THR A 242 1.12 13.88 -6.99
C THR A 242 0.90 15.39 -6.90
N ASP A 243 0.19 15.98 -7.86
CA ASP A 243 -0.07 17.42 -7.92
C ASP A 243 -1.56 17.73 -7.71
N TRP A 244 -1.85 18.36 -6.57
CA TRP A 244 -3.20 18.75 -6.13
C TRP A 244 -3.53 20.22 -6.44
N SER A 245 -2.75 20.90 -7.27
CA SER A 245 -2.98 22.30 -7.64
C SER A 245 -4.29 22.53 -8.40
N ILE A 246 -4.83 21.48 -9.04
CA ILE A 246 -6.13 21.53 -9.72
C ILE A 246 -7.31 21.61 -8.75
N PHE A 247 -7.13 21.25 -7.47
CA PHE A 247 -8.20 21.25 -6.50
C PHE A 247 -8.52 22.66 -6.03
N GLU A 248 -9.55 23.23 -6.65
CA GLU A 248 -10.18 24.51 -6.32
C GLU A 248 -11.69 24.35 -6.00
N PRO A 249 -12.24 25.12 -5.05
CA PRO A 249 -13.69 25.27 -4.90
C PRO A 249 -14.33 25.79 -6.19
N GLY A 250 -15.63 25.58 -6.35
CA GLY A 250 -16.42 26.22 -7.42
C GLY A 250 -16.45 27.74 -7.30
N GLU A 251 -16.91 28.42 -8.35
CA GLU A 251 -17.04 29.89 -8.39
C GLU A 251 -17.93 30.45 -7.26
N ASP A 252 -18.86 29.65 -6.74
CA ASP A 252 -19.73 29.97 -5.61
C ASP A 252 -19.11 29.68 -4.24
N GLY A 253 -17.85 29.25 -4.22
CA GLY A 253 -17.08 28.89 -3.03
C GLY A 253 -17.41 27.52 -2.45
N ARG A 254 -18.22 26.70 -3.12
CA ARG A 254 -18.57 25.35 -2.64
C ARG A 254 -17.58 24.32 -3.14
N MET A 255 -17.35 23.31 -2.31
CA MET A 255 -16.65 22.09 -2.75
C MET A 255 -17.51 21.32 -3.76
N ILE A 256 -16.85 20.45 -4.52
CA ILE A 256 -17.48 19.62 -5.55
C ILE A 256 -18.55 18.67 -4.99
N ASP A 257 -18.39 18.21 -3.75
CA ASP A 257 -19.30 17.34 -3.01
C ASP A 257 -19.09 17.53 -1.50
N ASP A 258 -20.02 17.08 -0.65
CA ASP A 258 -19.88 17.13 0.81
C ASP A 258 -19.26 15.87 1.42
N ASN A 259 -19.12 14.78 0.64
CA ASN A 259 -18.55 13.51 1.05
C ASN A 259 -17.32 13.14 0.21
N VAL A 260 -16.25 13.95 0.32
CA VAL A 260 -15.03 13.85 -0.49
C VAL A 260 -13.85 13.27 0.29
N LEU A 261 -13.05 12.44 -0.37
CA LEU A 261 -11.74 11.97 0.07
C LEU A 261 -10.69 12.32 -1.00
N LEU A 262 -9.67 13.10 -0.66
CA LEU A 262 -8.61 13.42 -1.64
C LEU A 262 -7.51 12.35 -1.60
N GLN A 263 -7.13 11.87 -2.77
CA GLN A 263 -6.18 10.78 -2.95
C GLN A 263 -4.89 11.27 -3.61
N PHE A 264 -3.76 10.78 -3.08
CA PHE A 264 -2.44 10.97 -3.65
C PHE A 264 -1.68 9.64 -3.67
N HIS A 265 -0.71 9.52 -4.57
CA HIS A 265 0.16 8.35 -4.66
C HIS A 265 1.58 8.68 -4.22
N LYS A 266 2.23 7.72 -3.53
CA LYS A 266 3.63 7.84 -3.13
C LYS A 266 4.37 6.52 -3.22
N TYR A 267 5.35 6.53 -4.12
CA TYR A 267 6.37 5.50 -4.27
C TYR A 267 7.73 6.10 -3.92
N TRP A 268 8.54 5.35 -3.17
CA TRP A 268 9.96 5.66 -2.93
C TRP A 268 10.25 7.03 -2.29
N ASN A 269 9.27 7.66 -1.64
CA ASN A 269 9.50 8.92 -0.93
C ASN A 269 10.30 8.69 0.35
N ASN A 270 10.89 9.77 0.85
CA ASN A 270 11.35 9.83 2.23
C ASN A 270 10.15 9.60 3.17
N PRO A 271 10.21 8.61 4.07
CA PRO A 271 9.20 8.43 5.11
C PRO A 271 9.35 9.51 6.19
N ASP A 272 9.03 10.75 5.87
CA ASP A 272 9.02 11.90 6.77
C ASP A 272 7.81 12.82 6.52
N THR A 273 7.50 13.66 7.51
CA THR A 273 6.35 14.58 7.45
C THR A 273 6.57 15.63 6.35
N GLU A 274 7.81 16.10 6.19
CA GLU A 274 8.20 17.12 5.23
C GLU A 274 7.86 16.71 3.78
N SER A 275 8.03 15.44 3.42
CA SER A 275 7.75 14.92 2.07
C SER A 275 6.26 14.80 1.73
N ILE A 276 5.38 14.87 2.73
CA ILE A 276 3.93 14.83 2.54
C ILE A 276 3.23 16.14 2.94
N GLN A 277 3.99 17.17 3.32
CA GLN A 277 3.44 18.41 3.86
C GLN A 277 2.42 19.08 2.94
N THR A 278 2.65 19.06 1.63
CA THR A 278 1.71 19.63 0.64
C THR A 278 0.30 19.01 0.73
N TYR A 279 0.21 17.71 1.02
CA TYR A 279 -1.07 17.01 1.17
C TYR A 279 -1.71 17.32 2.52
N LEU A 280 -0.90 17.46 3.58
CA LEU A 280 -1.38 17.87 4.90
C LEU A 280 -1.92 19.32 4.85
N ASP A 281 -1.26 20.21 4.14
CA ASP A 281 -1.69 21.59 3.95
C ASP A 281 -3.02 21.64 3.19
N LYS A 282 -3.15 20.87 2.11
CA LYS A 282 -4.40 20.80 1.35
C LYS A 282 -5.53 20.15 2.15
N ARG A 283 -5.24 19.11 2.95
CA ARG A 283 -6.20 18.51 3.90
C ARG A 283 -6.77 19.55 4.84
N ASP A 284 -5.91 20.41 5.38
CA ASP A 284 -6.30 21.47 6.32
C ASP A 284 -7.04 22.61 5.60
N GLU A 285 -6.63 22.97 4.38
CA GLU A 285 -7.28 23.97 3.53
C GLU A 285 -8.71 23.55 3.16
N TRP A 286 -8.90 22.30 2.73
CA TRP A 286 -10.20 21.78 2.28
C TRP A 286 -11.06 21.22 3.42
N ASN A 287 -10.45 20.94 4.57
CA ASN A 287 -11.09 20.29 5.73
C ASN A 287 -11.82 18.99 5.33
N VAL A 288 -11.12 18.14 4.59
CA VAL A 288 -11.56 16.81 4.13
C VAL A 288 -10.54 15.75 4.56
N PRO A 289 -10.88 14.46 4.71
CA PRO A 289 -9.87 13.42 4.89
C PRO A 289 -9.02 13.26 3.63
N ILE A 290 -7.84 12.64 3.79
CA ILE A 290 -6.95 12.28 2.68
C ILE A 290 -6.58 10.79 2.71
N PHE A 291 -6.19 10.30 1.55
CA PHE A 291 -5.93 8.89 1.28
C PHE A 291 -4.65 8.71 0.47
N MET A 292 -3.75 7.85 0.94
CA MET A 292 -2.62 7.37 0.15
C MET A 292 -3.11 6.18 -0.69
N GLY A 293 -3.53 6.46 -1.93
CA GLY A 293 -4.26 5.50 -2.78
C GLY A 293 -3.41 4.37 -3.33
N GLU A 294 -2.14 4.70 -3.57
CA GLU A 294 -1.14 3.74 -4.01
C GLU A 294 0.23 4.10 -3.48
N GLY A 295 0.88 3.08 -2.93
CA GLY A 295 2.25 3.11 -2.48
C GLY A 295 2.73 1.69 -2.23
N GLY A 296 4.04 1.51 -2.31
CA GLY A 296 4.64 0.18 -2.26
C GLY A 296 5.85 0.09 -3.17
N GLU A 297 5.97 -1.03 -3.87
CA GLU A 297 7.06 -1.32 -4.81
C GLU A 297 8.48 -1.10 -4.22
N ASN A 298 8.64 -1.39 -2.92
CA ASN A 298 9.87 -1.16 -2.16
C ASN A 298 10.18 -2.41 -1.29
N ASN A 299 10.94 -2.26 -0.21
CA ASN A 299 11.23 -3.32 0.76
C ASN A 299 10.46 -3.15 2.07
N VAL A 300 10.49 -4.19 2.91
CA VAL A 300 9.74 -4.24 4.18
C VAL A 300 10.20 -3.22 5.21
N GLU A 301 11.47 -2.82 5.19
CA GLU A 301 11.98 -1.75 6.04
C GLU A 301 11.32 -0.40 5.70
N TRP A 302 11.24 -0.08 4.41
CA TRP A 302 10.55 1.13 3.95
C TRP A 302 9.05 1.06 4.23
N TYR A 303 8.41 -0.10 4.08
CA TYR A 303 6.98 -0.28 4.43
C TYR A 303 6.72 0.06 5.90
N ALA A 304 7.56 -0.42 6.82
CA ALA A 304 7.44 -0.13 8.24
C ALA A 304 7.54 1.37 8.56
N GLY A 305 8.29 2.14 7.77
CA GLY A 305 8.41 3.59 7.93
C GLY A 305 7.27 4.38 7.27
N ALA A 306 7.03 4.14 5.98
CA ALA A 306 6.10 4.92 5.16
C ALA A 306 4.64 4.72 5.59
N PHE A 307 4.23 3.49 5.85
CA PHE A 307 2.86 3.23 6.29
C PHE A 307 2.63 3.71 7.72
N ARG A 308 3.67 3.72 8.54
CA ARG A 308 3.59 4.28 9.90
C ARG A 308 3.41 5.79 9.87
N LEU A 309 4.11 6.48 8.96
CA LEU A 309 3.93 7.90 8.70
C LEU A 309 2.46 8.21 8.38
N PHE A 310 1.84 7.44 7.48
CA PHE A 310 0.44 7.65 7.14
C PHE A 310 -0.48 7.45 8.35
N GLU A 311 -0.32 6.37 9.12
CA GLU A 311 -1.16 6.12 10.30
C GLU A 311 -1.00 7.16 11.41
N ASP A 312 0.22 7.59 11.71
CA ASP A 312 0.47 8.62 12.74
C ASP A 312 -0.11 9.99 12.35
N HIS A 313 -0.28 10.25 11.04
CA HIS A 313 -0.98 11.42 10.52
C HIS A 313 -2.48 11.22 10.30
N GLY A 314 -3.04 10.04 10.62
CA GLY A 314 -4.45 9.72 10.43
C GLY A 314 -4.86 9.61 8.95
N ILE A 315 -3.93 9.23 8.09
CA ILE A 315 -4.14 9.07 6.64
C ILE A 315 -4.49 7.61 6.37
N SER A 316 -5.65 7.39 5.75
CA SER A 316 -6.01 6.09 5.19
C SER A 316 -5.04 5.70 4.07
N TRP A 317 -4.81 4.42 3.83
CA TRP A 317 -3.82 3.98 2.85
C TRP A 317 -4.21 2.68 2.14
N ASN A 318 -3.70 2.50 0.92
CA ASN A 318 -3.83 1.28 0.14
C ASN A 318 -2.47 0.87 -0.46
N PHE A 319 -2.07 -0.37 -0.18
CA PHE A 319 -0.81 -0.94 -0.62
C PHE A 319 -0.91 -1.53 -2.03
N TRP A 320 0.01 -1.14 -2.91
CA TRP A 320 0.14 -1.68 -4.26
C TRP A 320 1.23 -2.76 -4.30
N THR A 321 0.91 -4.05 -4.35
CA THR A 321 -0.42 -4.69 -4.51
C THR A 321 -0.47 -6.06 -3.81
N TRP A 322 -1.66 -6.67 -3.67
CA TRP A 322 -1.86 -7.96 -2.96
C TRP A 322 -1.02 -9.11 -3.54
N LYS A 323 -0.98 -9.24 -4.87
CA LYS A 323 -0.42 -10.41 -5.56
C LYS A 323 0.21 -10.03 -6.90
N LYS A 324 1.40 -10.56 -7.21
CA LYS A 324 2.09 -10.42 -8.52
C LYS A 324 2.93 -11.64 -8.86
N LEU A 325 3.38 -11.76 -10.12
CA LEU A 325 4.24 -12.84 -10.58
C LEU A 325 5.66 -12.72 -10.02
N ASP A 326 6.13 -13.78 -9.35
CA ASP A 326 7.53 -14.01 -8.96
C ASP A 326 8.18 -12.79 -8.28
N THR A 327 7.56 -12.35 -7.19
CA THR A 327 8.01 -11.23 -6.36
C THR A 327 8.20 -11.63 -4.90
N THR A 328 8.91 -10.80 -4.14
CA THR A 328 9.04 -10.88 -2.68
C THR A 328 8.49 -9.63 -1.98
N ASN A 329 8.07 -8.63 -2.76
CA ASN A 329 7.67 -7.32 -2.24
C ASN A 329 6.15 -7.13 -2.14
N SER A 330 5.37 -8.20 -2.24
CA SER A 330 3.91 -8.26 -2.08
C SER A 330 3.55 -9.41 -1.15
N PRO A 331 2.39 -9.37 -0.45
CA PRO A 331 1.97 -10.46 0.42
C PRO A 331 1.91 -11.82 -0.28
N CYS A 332 1.48 -11.87 -1.54
CA CYS A 332 1.38 -13.10 -2.31
C CYS A 332 2.23 -13.04 -3.60
N SER A 333 2.96 -14.11 -3.88
CA SER A 333 3.74 -14.27 -5.11
C SER A 333 3.23 -15.44 -5.91
N VAL A 334 2.78 -15.17 -7.14
CA VAL A 334 2.42 -16.21 -8.10
C VAL A 334 3.72 -16.86 -8.58
N ARG A 335 3.83 -18.17 -8.47
CA ARG A 335 5.01 -18.90 -8.92
C ARG A 335 5.20 -18.78 -10.43
N LEU A 336 6.43 -18.48 -10.85
CA LEU A 336 6.79 -18.36 -12.25
C LEU A 336 6.61 -19.71 -12.97
N PRO A 337 5.80 -19.80 -14.04
CA PRO A 337 5.64 -21.04 -14.78
C PRO A 337 6.91 -21.53 -15.49
N ASP A 338 7.07 -22.84 -15.57
CA ASP A 338 8.14 -23.46 -16.35
C ASP A 338 8.02 -23.11 -17.85
N GLY A 339 8.97 -22.31 -18.34
CA GLY A 339 9.02 -21.84 -19.73
C GLY A 339 8.56 -20.40 -19.94
N TRP A 340 8.17 -19.67 -18.88
CA TRP A 340 7.80 -18.25 -18.97
C TRP A 340 8.78 -17.37 -19.75
N PRO A 341 10.13 -17.53 -19.62
CA PRO A 341 11.08 -16.74 -20.40
C PRO A 341 10.91 -16.85 -21.92
N LYS A 342 10.28 -17.91 -22.44
CA LYS A 342 9.96 -18.02 -23.87
C LYS A 342 8.86 -17.05 -24.31
N LEU A 343 7.88 -16.78 -23.45
CA LEU A 343 6.84 -15.78 -23.72
C LEU A 343 7.42 -14.36 -23.70
N VAL A 344 8.29 -14.10 -22.72
CA VAL A 344 9.06 -12.85 -22.65
C VAL A 344 9.91 -12.70 -23.91
N SER A 345 10.69 -13.72 -24.26
CA SER A 345 11.54 -13.69 -25.45
C SER A 345 10.74 -13.47 -26.74
N TYR A 346 9.56 -14.08 -26.85
CA TYR A 346 8.67 -13.86 -27.99
C TYR A 346 8.25 -12.39 -28.14
N LEU A 347 7.88 -11.74 -27.03
CA LEU A 347 7.54 -10.31 -27.02
C LEU A 347 8.74 -9.40 -27.38
N GLU A 348 9.97 -9.87 -27.16
CA GLU A 348 11.21 -9.18 -27.55
C GLU A 348 11.66 -9.49 -29.00
N GLY A 349 10.85 -10.23 -29.78
CA GLY A 349 11.15 -10.59 -31.17
C GLY A 349 11.92 -11.91 -31.34
N GLY A 350 11.98 -12.73 -30.28
CA GLY A 350 12.51 -14.08 -30.30
C GLY A 350 11.62 -15.08 -31.04
N GLU A 351 12.01 -16.35 -31.02
CA GLU A 351 11.26 -17.42 -31.68
C GLU A 351 9.89 -17.62 -31.04
N LYS A 352 8.84 -17.68 -31.88
CA LYS A 352 7.48 -17.96 -31.43
C LYS A 352 7.39 -19.40 -30.93
N PRO A 353 7.03 -19.65 -29.66
CA PRO A 353 6.85 -21.01 -29.15
C PRO A 353 5.69 -21.71 -29.88
N SER A 354 5.68 -23.04 -29.89
CA SER A 354 4.54 -23.78 -30.44
C SER A 354 3.26 -23.48 -29.66
N ALA A 355 2.10 -23.59 -30.31
CA ALA A 355 0.82 -23.33 -29.65
C ALA A 355 0.62 -24.25 -28.43
N GLU A 356 1.03 -25.51 -28.51
CA GLU A 356 0.96 -26.46 -27.39
C GLU A 356 1.89 -26.05 -26.23
N GLU A 357 3.09 -25.53 -26.53
CA GLU A 357 4.01 -25.06 -25.50
C GLU A 357 3.49 -23.80 -24.82
N ALA A 358 3.01 -22.82 -25.59
CA ALA A 358 2.44 -21.59 -25.05
C ALA A 358 1.20 -21.87 -24.18
N GLU A 359 0.30 -22.75 -24.65
CA GLU A 359 -0.88 -23.17 -23.89
C GLU A 359 -0.51 -23.85 -22.57
N ARG A 360 0.52 -24.71 -22.56
CA ARG A 360 1.02 -25.35 -21.34
C ARG A 360 1.51 -24.31 -20.33
N ILE A 361 2.32 -23.35 -20.77
CA ILE A 361 2.87 -22.27 -19.92
C ILE A 361 1.74 -21.42 -19.33
N LEU A 362 0.80 -20.98 -20.17
CA LEU A 362 -0.34 -20.16 -19.75
C LEU A 362 -1.30 -20.93 -18.83
N THR A 363 -1.51 -22.23 -19.06
CA THR A 363 -2.32 -23.08 -18.17
C THR A 363 -1.67 -23.27 -16.80
N GLU A 364 -0.34 -23.34 -16.75
CA GLU A 364 0.40 -23.36 -15.49
C GLU A 364 0.29 -22.02 -14.75
N TYR A 365 0.39 -20.89 -15.45
CA TYR A 365 0.11 -19.58 -14.87
C TYR A 365 -1.27 -19.52 -14.21
N LEU A 366 -2.33 -19.91 -14.93
CA LEU A 366 -3.70 -19.94 -14.40
C LEU A 366 -3.87 -20.88 -13.19
N ARG A 367 -3.05 -21.92 -13.04
CA ARG A 367 -3.05 -22.78 -11.86
C ARG A 367 -2.34 -22.12 -10.68
N ASN A 368 -1.27 -21.38 -10.94
CA ASN A 368 -0.48 -20.71 -9.92
C ASN A 368 -1.16 -19.45 -9.34
N LEU A 369 -2.20 -18.93 -9.98
CA LEU A 369 -2.98 -17.77 -9.48
C LEU A 369 -3.75 -18.03 -8.18
N ALA A 370 -4.16 -19.28 -7.94
CA ALA A 370 -4.91 -19.64 -6.74
C ALA A 370 -4.07 -19.37 -5.48
N LEU A 371 -4.67 -18.80 -4.44
CA LEU A 371 -3.96 -18.36 -3.23
C LEU A 371 -3.12 -19.49 -2.62
N GLU A 372 -3.66 -20.71 -2.56
CA GLU A 372 -2.96 -21.88 -1.99
C GLU A 372 -1.74 -22.36 -2.81
N ARG A 373 -1.56 -21.82 -4.02
CA ARG A 373 -0.42 -22.09 -4.90
C ARG A 373 0.60 -20.96 -4.90
N CYS A 374 0.25 -19.81 -4.35
CA CYS A 374 1.16 -18.69 -4.20
C CYS A 374 2.15 -18.93 -3.05
N ASP A 375 3.32 -18.31 -3.15
CA ASP A 375 4.22 -18.18 -2.01
C ASP A 375 3.78 -16.96 -1.19
N TYR A 376 3.52 -17.16 0.10
CA TYR A 376 3.03 -16.13 1.00
C TYR A 376 4.18 -15.55 1.84
N TYR A 377 4.27 -14.21 1.87
CA TYR A 377 5.31 -13.44 2.56
C TYR A 377 4.70 -12.69 3.76
N PRO A 378 4.60 -13.31 4.94
CA PRO A 378 4.01 -12.69 6.13
C PRO A 378 4.73 -11.39 6.54
N GLU A 379 6.03 -11.27 6.28
CA GLU A 379 6.83 -10.08 6.59
C GLU A 379 6.29 -8.81 5.93
N VAL A 380 5.67 -8.91 4.74
CA VAL A 380 5.07 -7.77 4.05
C VAL A 380 3.83 -7.30 4.81
N ALA A 381 2.92 -8.21 5.14
CA ALA A 381 1.73 -7.90 5.94
C ALA A 381 2.11 -7.42 7.36
N ASN A 382 3.13 -8.00 7.97
CA ASN A 382 3.63 -7.59 9.28
C ASN A 382 4.20 -6.17 9.25
N ALA A 383 4.96 -5.80 8.21
CA ALA A 383 5.48 -4.45 8.06
C ALA A 383 4.37 -3.41 7.85
N LEU A 384 3.37 -3.73 7.03
CA LEU A 384 2.25 -2.83 6.72
C LEU A 384 1.29 -2.63 7.90
N LEU A 385 1.03 -3.70 8.66
CA LEU A 385 0.08 -3.69 9.79
C LEU A 385 0.76 -3.59 11.15
N PHE A 386 2.08 -3.39 11.17
CA PHE A 386 2.93 -3.29 12.35
C PHE A 386 2.83 -4.50 13.29
N LYS A 387 2.75 -5.72 12.77
CA LYS A 387 2.58 -6.94 13.58
C LYS A 387 3.93 -7.52 14.01
N PRO A 388 3.99 -8.35 15.07
CA PRO A 388 5.20 -9.09 15.42
C PRO A 388 5.77 -9.89 14.23
N GLY A 389 7.09 -10.11 14.23
CA GLY A 389 7.84 -10.52 13.06
C GLY A 389 8.33 -9.34 12.21
N ILE A 390 8.39 -8.15 12.80
CA ILE A 390 8.79 -6.89 12.16
C ILE A 390 10.17 -6.43 12.65
N ARG A 391 10.97 -5.88 11.73
CA ARG A 391 12.18 -5.10 12.01
C ARG A 391 11.93 -3.65 11.59
N ILE A 392 12.07 -2.72 12.52
CA ILE A 392 11.84 -1.30 12.30
C ILE A 392 13.20 -0.59 12.37
N PRO A 393 13.71 0.00 11.27
CA PRO A 393 14.84 0.90 11.31
C PRO A 393 14.64 2.00 12.34
N ALA A 394 15.67 2.30 13.15
CA ALA A 394 15.55 3.23 14.27
C ALA A 394 15.15 4.65 13.85
N ILE A 395 15.49 5.02 12.62
CA ILE A 395 15.13 6.29 11.99
C ILE A 395 13.62 6.46 11.73
N PHE A 396 12.84 5.38 11.79
CA PHE A 396 11.38 5.36 11.60
C PHE A 396 10.63 5.30 12.94
N TYR A 397 11.15 5.99 13.96
CA TYR A 397 10.41 6.28 15.18
C TYR A 397 9.15 7.11 14.87
N GLY A 398 8.17 7.09 15.77
CA GLY A 398 6.82 7.62 15.48
C GLY A 398 6.78 9.10 15.05
N TYR A 399 5.75 9.46 14.29
CA TYR A 399 5.62 10.75 13.57
C TYR A 399 4.67 11.75 14.23
N ARG A 400 4.25 11.49 15.47
CA ARG A 400 3.29 12.34 16.21
C ARG A 400 3.90 13.61 16.80
N GLY A 401 5.21 13.79 16.64
CA GLY A 401 5.95 14.96 17.10
C GLY A 401 6.65 14.80 18.45
N GLU A 402 7.51 15.76 18.76
CA GLU A 402 8.33 15.79 19.97
C GLU A 402 7.46 15.85 21.24
N GLY A 403 7.84 15.09 22.26
CA GLY A 403 7.08 14.88 23.49
C GLY A 403 5.98 13.83 23.38
N LEU A 404 5.56 13.44 22.18
CA LEU A 404 4.51 12.44 21.95
C LEU A 404 5.06 11.10 21.47
N SER A 405 5.94 11.11 20.48
CA SER A 405 6.55 9.88 19.91
C SER A 405 8.08 9.86 19.92
N PHE A 406 8.71 10.94 20.35
CA PHE A 406 10.15 11.00 20.62
C PHE A 406 10.44 12.19 21.55
N GLY A 407 11.63 12.26 22.12
CA GLY A 407 12.09 13.45 22.84
C GLY A 407 13.60 13.60 22.77
N ILE A 408 14.04 14.79 22.35
CA ILE A 408 15.45 15.11 22.11
C ILE A 408 15.85 16.31 22.96
N GLY A 409 16.78 16.12 23.89
CA GLY A 409 17.25 17.17 24.77
C GLY A 409 18.09 18.22 24.04
N LYS A 410 18.90 17.80 23.07
CA LYS A 410 19.74 18.69 22.26
C LYS A 410 19.58 18.38 20.78
N HIS A 411 18.96 19.30 20.05
CA HIS A 411 18.75 19.15 18.62
C HIS A 411 20.07 19.17 17.83
N ALA A 412 20.17 18.28 16.86
CA ALA A 412 21.28 18.18 15.94
C ALA A 412 21.29 19.38 14.96
N GLU A 413 22.47 19.97 14.75
CA GLU A 413 22.64 21.07 13.79
C GLU A 413 22.74 20.56 12.33
N LYS A 414 23.25 19.33 12.14
CA LYS A 414 23.46 18.75 10.82
C LYS A 414 22.13 18.29 10.24
N LYS A 415 21.83 18.80 9.05
CA LYS A 415 20.68 18.40 8.24
C LYS A 415 21.10 17.41 7.17
N ILE A 416 20.30 16.37 6.97
CA ILE A 416 20.53 15.32 5.96
C ILE A 416 19.40 15.28 4.92
N GLY A 417 18.42 16.18 5.02
CA GLY A 417 17.27 16.22 4.12
C GLY A 417 16.22 15.17 4.46
N PHE A 418 16.22 14.67 5.70
CA PHE A 418 15.27 13.68 6.20
C PHE A 418 15.03 13.87 7.69
N ARG A 419 13.77 14.11 8.05
CA ARG A 419 13.35 14.44 9.43
C ARG A 419 14.16 15.60 10.03
N ASP A 420 14.57 16.55 9.19
CA ASP A 420 15.37 17.70 9.62
C ASP A 420 14.60 18.58 10.62
N GLY A 421 13.26 18.55 10.59
CA GLY A 421 12.40 19.25 11.54
C GLY A 421 12.41 18.67 12.96
N ASP A 422 12.73 17.38 13.11
CA ASP A 422 12.70 16.70 14.42
C ASP A 422 13.94 16.96 15.28
N GLY A 423 15.03 17.42 14.66
CA GLY A 423 16.28 17.70 15.37
C GLY A 423 17.02 16.45 15.87
N THR A 424 16.66 15.25 15.42
CA THR A 424 17.38 14.01 15.77
C THR A 424 18.74 13.89 15.08
N ASP A 425 19.76 13.40 15.78
CA ASP A 425 21.07 13.08 15.19
C ASP A 425 21.03 11.76 14.41
N ILE A 426 20.62 11.85 13.14
CA ILE A 426 20.59 10.72 12.21
C ILE A 426 21.89 10.67 11.40
N ARG A 427 22.50 9.49 11.33
CA ARG A 427 23.79 9.29 10.67
C ARG A 427 23.78 8.06 9.78
N PHE A 428 24.46 8.15 8.64
CA PHE A 428 24.77 7.00 7.80
C PHE A 428 25.80 6.11 8.48
N LYS A 429 25.62 4.80 8.34
CA LYS A 429 26.48 3.79 8.95
C LYS A 429 27.92 3.89 8.48
N THR A 430 28.14 3.99 7.16
CA THR A 430 29.48 4.09 6.57
C THR A 430 29.97 5.52 6.39
N GLY A 431 29.06 6.51 6.42
CA GLY A 431 29.36 7.91 6.11
C GLY A 431 29.69 8.20 4.64
N VAL A 432 29.49 7.24 3.73
CA VAL A 432 29.72 7.43 2.28
C VAL A 432 28.62 8.29 1.64
N LEU A 433 27.38 8.10 2.08
CA LEU A 433 26.24 8.91 1.66
C LEU A 433 26.02 10.08 2.64
N GLU A 434 25.49 11.17 2.10
CA GLU A 434 25.12 12.38 2.86
C GLU A 434 23.62 12.68 2.79
N GLN A 435 22.90 12.00 1.91
CA GLN A 435 21.45 12.10 1.73
C GLN A 435 20.84 10.71 1.58
N PRO A 436 19.63 10.48 2.12
CA PRO A 436 18.99 9.19 2.04
C PRO A 436 18.50 8.91 0.62
N ASN A 437 18.45 7.63 0.27
CA ASN A 437 17.91 7.17 -0.99
C ASN A 437 16.96 6.00 -0.72
N TYR A 438 15.68 6.22 -1.02
CA TYR A 438 14.62 5.22 -0.90
C TYR A 438 14.09 4.72 -2.26
N GLN A 439 14.76 5.05 -3.36
CA GLN A 439 14.44 4.61 -4.72
C GLN A 439 14.90 3.17 -4.95
N HIS A 440 14.28 2.25 -4.22
CA HIS A 440 14.46 0.81 -4.34
C HIS A 440 13.19 0.21 -4.92
N GLY A 441 13.32 -0.44 -6.08
CA GLY A 441 12.24 -1.21 -6.69
C GLY A 441 12.27 -2.67 -6.23
N ARG A 442 11.18 -3.39 -6.45
CA ARG A 442 11.16 -4.88 -6.46
C ARG A 442 11.65 -5.55 -5.16
N GLY A 443 11.59 -4.87 -4.02
CA GLY A 443 12.05 -5.42 -2.74
C GLY A 443 13.56 -5.49 -2.58
N GLU A 444 14.33 -4.72 -3.37
CA GLU A 444 15.78 -4.64 -3.23
C GLU A 444 16.18 -4.18 -1.82
N ALA A 445 17.12 -4.90 -1.21
CA ALA A 445 17.66 -4.55 0.10
C ALA A 445 18.55 -3.31 0.01
N TRP A 446 18.56 -2.50 1.07
CA TRP A 446 19.50 -1.39 1.20
C TRP A 446 20.93 -1.88 1.30
N THR A 447 21.84 -1.22 0.60
CA THR A 447 23.28 -1.46 0.72
C THR A 447 23.79 -0.97 2.08
N PRO A 448 24.94 -1.46 2.57
CA PRO A 448 25.46 -1.07 3.89
C PRO A 448 25.63 0.45 4.10
N ASP A 449 25.90 1.21 3.05
CA ASP A 449 26.05 2.67 3.07
C ASP A 449 24.72 3.44 3.11
N GLN A 450 23.61 2.79 2.77
CA GLN A 450 22.27 3.35 2.85
C GLN A 450 21.63 3.16 4.23
N TRP A 451 22.13 2.21 5.03
CA TRP A 451 21.69 2.04 6.40
C TRP A 451 22.07 3.25 7.25
N MET A 452 21.11 3.70 8.05
CA MET A 452 21.27 4.81 8.98
C MET A 452 20.94 4.35 10.40
N TYR A 453 21.42 5.13 11.37
CA TYR A 453 21.14 4.95 12.79
C TYR A 453 20.82 6.29 13.43
N VAL A 454 20.18 6.26 14.60
CA VAL A 454 19.96 7.44 15.43
C VAL A 454 20.96 7.42 16.58
N ARG A 455 21.62 8.55 16.83
CA ARG A 455 22.41 8.78 18.03
C ARG A 455 21.58 9.59 19.02
N LEU A 456 21.38 9.03 20.20
CA LEU A 456 20.60 9.61 21.29
C LEU A 456 21.56 10.08 22.38
N ASP A 457 21.40 11.31 22.88
CA ASP A 457 22.09 11.74 24.10
C ASP A 457 21.41 11.13 25.34
N GLU A 458 22.10 11.10 26.48
CA GLU A 458 21.52 10.55 27.71
C GLU A 458 20.22 11.27 28.08
N GLY A 459 19.14 10.51 28.23
CA GLY A 459 17.80 11.02 28.50
C GLY A 459 16.88 11.10 27.28
N ASP A 460 17.44 11.11 26.07
CA ASP A 460 16.67 11.08 24.82
C ASP A 460 15.95 9.74 24.64
N TRP A 461 14.84 9.75 23.91
CA TRP A 461 14.02 8.56 23.69
C TRP A 461 13.27 8.56 22.37
N LEU A 462 13.01 7.36 21.86
CA LEU A 462 12.26 7.09 20.63
C LEU A 462 11.13 6.10 20.90
N GLU A 463 9.96 6.33 20.31
CA GLU A 463 8.82 5.41 20.35
C GLU A 463 8.67 4.62 19.05
N TYR A 464 8.29 3.37 19.22
CA TYR A 464 7.85 2.46 18.17
C TYR A 464 6.54 1.79 18.59
N GLU A 465 5.75 1.36 17.62
CA GLU A 465 4.45 0.74 17.87
C GLU A 465 4.34 -0.58 17.11
N VAL A 466 3.77 -1.59 17.78
CA VAL A 466 3.46 -2.91 17.21
C VAL A 466 2.04 -3.30 17.61
N ASN A 467 1.25 -3.79 16.65
CA ASN A 467 -0.11 -4.28 16.85
C ASN A 467 -0.08 -5.79 17.14
N VAL A 468 -0.51 -6.17 18.33
CA VAL A 468 -0.58 -7.57 18.77
C VAL A 468 -1.98 -8.10 18.54
N ALA A 469 -2.10 -9.23 17.86
CA ALA A 469 -3.39 -9.84 17.58
C ALA A 469 -4.10 -10.33 18.86
N GLU A 470 -5.43 -10.34 18.85
CA GLU A 470 -6.22 -11.05 19.86
C GLU A 470 -5.97 -12.56 19.79
N ALA A 471 -5.77 -13.19 20.95
CA ALA A 471 -5.64 -14.64 21.05
C ALA A 471 -6.91 -15.31 20.50
N GLY A 472 -6.81 -15.88 19.28
CA GLY A 472 -7.92 -16.56 18.60
C GLY A 472 -8.35 -15.96 17.25
N SER A 473 -7.71 -14.90 16.74
CA SER A 473 -8.03 -14.35 15.41
C SER A 473 -7.35 -15.08 14.24
N ALA A 474 -6.28 -15.85 14.50
CA ALA A 474 -5.67 -16.71 13.50
C ALA A 474 -6.50 -18.00 13.36
N GLY A 475 -7.43 -18.02 12.40
CA GLY A 475 -8.28 -19.17 12.04
C GLY A 475 -7.51 -20.35 11.41
N ILE A 476 -6.38 -20.74 11.97
CA ILE A 476 -5.68 -21.97 11.59
C ILE A 476 -6.39 -23.12 12.31
N GLU A 477 -7.39 -23.71 11.66
CA GLU A 477 -7.96 -25.00 12.10
C GLU A 477 -6.83 -26.05 12.15
N GLY A 478 -6.50 -26.52 13.36
CA GLY A 478 -5.60 -27.67 13.55
C GLY A 478 -4.45 -27.51 14.56
N VAL A 479 -4.36 -26.39 15.29
CA VAL A 479 -3.39 -26.28 16.41
C VAL A 479 -4.11 -26.56 17.74
N GLU A 480 -3.78 -27.67 18.37
CA GLU A 480 -4.27 -28.04 19.71
C GLU A 480 -4.03 -26.89 20.72
N GLU A 481 -4.94 -26.77 21.70
CA GLU A 481 -5.00 -25.81 22.83
C GLU A 481 -3.78 -25.87 23.80
N ALA A 482 -2.55 -25.91 23.29
CA ALA A 482 -1.33 -26.07 24.07
C ALA A 482 -0.23 -25.09 23.65
N GLU A 483 -0.51 -23.79 23.63
CA GLU A 483 0.53 -22.75 23.67
C GLU A 483 0.01 -21.40 24.22
N MET A 484 -0.67 -21.46 25.37
CA MET A 484 -0.99 -20.28 26.18
C MET A 484 0.27 -19.67 26.82
N SER A 485 1.06 -18.90 26.04
CA SER A 485 1.90 -17.75 26.46
C SER A 485 2.93 -17.35 25.38
N ARG A 486 2.48 -16.88 24.20
CA ARG A 486 3.38 -16.19 23.26
C ARG A 486 3.59 -14.76 23.73
N GLY A 487 4.57 -14.56 24.60
CA GLY A 487 5.00 -13.22 25.01
C GLY A 487 6.02 -12.66 24.02
N LEU A 488 5.88 -11.37 23.68
CA LEU A 488 6.74 -10.70 22.70
C LEU A 488 8.20 -10.71 23.15
N LYS A 489 9.10 -10.90 22.17
CA LYS A 489 10.54 -10.72 22.33
C LYS A 489 10.98 -9.47 21.60
N ILE A 490 11.83 -8.69 22.24
CA ILE A 490 12.41 -7.48 21.66
C ILE A 490 13.92 -7.67 21.53
N ALA A 491 14.44 -7.34 20.35
CA ALA A 491 15.86 -7.26 20.07
C ALA A 491 16.21 -5.86 19.52
N LEU A 492 17.41 -5.39 19.85
CA LEU A 492 17.93 -4.10 19.40
C LEU A 492 19.29 -4.32 18.74
N SER A 493 19.57 -3.55 17.68
CA SER A 493 20.94 -3.38 17.16
C SER A 493 21.52 -2.08 17.69
N VAL A 494 22.51 -2.22 18.58
CA VAL A 494 23.21 -1.11 19.23
C VAL A 494 24.68 -1.14 18.88
N ARG A 495 25.33 0.02 18.85
CA ARG A 495 26.75 0.10 18.54
C ARG A 495 27.59 -0.25 19.77
N SER A 496 28.70 -0.97 19.57
CA SER A 496 29.66 -1.24 20.65
C SER A 496 30.55 -0.04 20.93
N PRO A 497 30.96 0.18 22.20
CA PRO A 497 32.02 1.13 22.51
C PRO A 497 33.31 0.77 21.77
N ASN A 498 33.93 1.73 21.08
CA ASN A 498 35.18 1.53 20.34
C ASN A 498 36.35 2.41 20.82
N GLY A 499 36.30 2.87 22.08
CA GLY A 499 37.37 3.64 22.73
C GLY A 499 37.50 5.10 22.25
N THR A 500 36.93 5.45 21.09
CA THR A 500 36.93 6.83 20.54
C THR A 500 35.59 7.55 20.70
N GLU A 501 34.46 6.82 20.75
CA GLU A 501 33.16 7.38 21.13
C GLU A 501 32.54 6.53 22.27
N PRO A 502 32.10 7.16 23.37
CA PRO A 502 31.37 6.44 24.42
C PRO A 502 30.01 5.99 23.91
N GLU A 503 29.57 4.81 24.34
CA GLU A 503 28.24 4.26 24.08
C GLU A 503 27.64 3.83 25.42
N GLY A 504 26.41 4.26 25.68
CA GLY A 504 25.60 3.97 26.87
C GLY A 504 24.72 2.74 26.66
N GLN A 505 23.60 2.70 27.37
CA GLN A 505 22.68 1.57 27.40
C GLN A 505 21.30 1.98 26.88
N ALA A 506 20.55 1.00 26.38
CA ALA A 506 19.18 1.19 25.92
C ALA A 506 18.19 0.65 26.97
N ALA A 507 17.56 1.54 27.75
CA ALA A 507 16.46 1.17 28.62
C ALA A 507 15.17 1.06 27.79
N VAL A 508 14.53 -0.11 27.82
CA VAL A 508 13.34 -0.39 27.00
C VAL A 508 12.10 -0.47 27.89
N TYR A 509 11.06 0.24 27.47
CA TYR A 509 9.78 0.30 28.15
C TYR A 509 8.68 -0.20 27.22
N VAL A 510 7.70 -0.90 27.80
CA VAL A 510 6.41 -1.20 27.16
C VAL A 510 5.31 -0.57 28.00
N GLY A 511 4.58 0.38 27.40
CA GLY A 511 3.76 1.31 28.17
C GLY A 511 4.63 2.07 29.19
N GLU A 512 4.26 2.01 30.46
CA GLU A 512 5.03 2.64 31.56
C GLU A 512 6.04 1.69 32.23
N ARG A 513 6.04 0.40 31.87
CA ARG A 513 6.87 -0.62 32.52
C ARG A 513 8.20 -0.77 31.79
N MET A 514 9.30 -0.64 32.53
CA MET A 514 10.63 -1.04 32.04
C MET A 514 10.71 -2.57 31.99
N ILE A 515 11.09 -3.11 30.83
CA ILE A 515 11.16 -4.56 30.58
C ILE A 515 12.61 -5.08 30.50
N GLY A 516 13.57 -4.17 30.36
CA GLY A 516 14.97 -4.52 30.33
C GLY A 516 15.87 -3.36 29.95
N ILE A 517 17.16 -3.57 30.19
CA ILE A 517 18.23 -2.72 29.72
C ILE A 517 19.04 -3.56 28.75
N ALA A 518 19.17 -3.10 27.51
CA ALA A 518 20.05 -3.71 26.53
C ALA A 518 21.44 -3.10 26.66
N GLU A 519 22.37 -3.90 27.16
CA GLU A 519 23.78 -3.56 27.24
C GLU A 519 24.52 -4.14 26.04
N PRO A 520 25.43 -3.40 25.39
CA PRO A 520 26.26 -3.95 24.31
C PRO A 520 27.05 -5.20 24.76
N GLU A 521 27.33 -5.37 26.04
CA GLU A 521 28.05 -6.54 26.58
C GLU A 521 27.20 -7.82 26.63
N ASP A 522 25.86 -7.69 26.67
CA ASP A 522 24.91 -8.82 26.67
C ASP A 522 24.57 -9.33 25.25
N ALA A 523 25.36 -8.91 24.26
CA ALA A 523 25.09 -9.23 22.87
C ALA A 523 25.16 -10.73 22.60
N THR A 524 24.21 -11.17 21.80
CA THR A 524 24.06 -12.59 21.43
C THR A 524 24.70 -12.90 20.08
N GLU A 525 24.89 -11.88 19.25
CA GLU A 525 25.49 -11.96 17.92
C GLU A 525 26.28 -10.66 17.65
N ASP A 526 27.52 -10.79 17.17
CA ASP A 526 28.27 -9.69 16.58
C ASP A 526 27.96 -9.61 15.09
N VAL A 527 27.58 -8.43 14.60
CA VAL A 527 27.38 -8.20 13.16
C VAL A 527 28.64 -7.52 12.61
N ALA A 528 29.41 -8.27 11.82
CA ALA A 528 30.62 -7.76 11.19
C ALA A 528 30.28 -6.67 10.15
N ASN A 529 31.01 -5.55 10.18
CA ASN A 529 30.79 -4.42 9.27
C ASN A 529 32.05 -4.02 8.49
N SER A 530 31.80 -3.27 7.41
CA SER A 530 32.80 -2.65 6.52
C SER A 530 33.32 -1.28 7.01
N ASP A 531 32.71 -0.70 8.05
CA ASP A 531 32.98 0.66 8.57
C ASP A 531 33.92 0.73 9.79
N GLY A 532 34.36 -0.42 10.30
CA GLY A 532 35.22 -0.52 11.49
C GLY A 532 34.50 -0.40 12.84
N ALA A 533 33.17 -0.24 12.86
CA ALA A 533 32.36 -0.27 14.09
C ALA A 533 31.69 -1.65 14.29
N THR A 534 31.81 -2.21 15.50
CA THR A 534 31.13 -3.46 15.86
C THR A 534 29.70 -3.17 16.30
N TRP A 535 28.71 -3.52 15.48
CA TRP A 535 27.29 -3.47 15.84
C TRP A 535 26.88 -4.80 16.49
N ARG A 536 26.00 -4.74 17.50
CA ARG A 536 25.66 -5.87 18.36
C ARG A 536 24.16 -6.04 18.50
N VAL A 537 23.70 -7.29 18.42
CA VAL A 537 22.30 -7.63 18.65
C VAL A 537 22.10 -8.06 20.10
N VAL A 538 21.35 -7.24 20.83
CA VAL A 538 20.99 -7.49 22.23
C VAL A 538 19.53 -7.91 22.29
N ARG A 539 19.27 -9.09 22.84
CA ARG A 539 17.92 -9.65 23.02
C ARG A 539 17.50 -9.47 24.48
N LEU A 540 16.36 -8.83 24.71
CA LEU A 540 15.83 -8.69 26.06
C LEU A 540 15.36 -10.05 26.58
N ARG A 541 15.71 -10.35 27.84
CA ARG A 541 15.39 -11.66 28.47
C ARG A 541 13.92 -11.79 28.85
N GLU A 542 13.28 -10.66 29.18
CA GLU A 542 11.88 -10.64 29.58
C GLU A 542 10.97 -10.77 28.36
N ARG A 543 10.05 -11.72 28.39
CA ARG A 543 8.94 -11.80 27.45
C ARG A 543 7.81 -10.91 27.94
N ILE A 544 7.25 -10.10 27.06
CA ILE A 544 6.15 -9.21 27.40
C ILE A 544 4.84 -9.95 27.19
N SER A 545 4.03 -10.10 28.25
CA SER A 545 2.61 -10.40 28.10
C SER A 545 1.91 -9.10 27.67
N SER A 546 1.61 -8.96 26.38
CA SER A 546 0.78 -7.86 25.90
C SER A 546 -0.67 -8.32 25.80
N GLU A 547 -1.59 -7.51 26.33
CA GLU A 547 -2.98 -7.60 25.90
C GLU A 547 -3.06 -7.29 24.40
N ALA A 548 -4.09 -7.80 23.75
CA ALA A 548 -4.28 -7.57 22.34
C ALA A 548 -4.44 -6.07 22.03
N GLY A 549 -4.02 -5.68 20.84
CA GLY A 549 -4.05 -4.30 20.37
C GLY A 549 -2.68 -3.65 20.34
N ARG A 550 -2.67 -2.33 20.55
CA ARG A 550 -1.53 -1.46 20.30
C ARG A 550 -0.49 -1.55 21.42
N CYS A 551 0.70 -2.07 21.11
CA CYS A 551 1.85 -2.15 22.00
C CYS A 551 2.83 -1.00 21.72
N ARG A 552 2.98 -0.08 22.68
CA ARG A 552 3.93 1.03 22.62
C ARG A 552 5.26 0.63 23.23
N ILE A 553 6.32 0.69 22.44
CA ILE A 553 7.71 0.39 22.83
C ILE A 553 8.51 1.68 22.84
N VAL A 554 9.12 2.03 23.97
CA VAL A 554 9.99 3.21 24.09
C VAL A 554 11.41 2.76 24.37
N VAL A 555 12.35 3.22 23.56
CA VAL A 555 13.80 3.03 23.78
C VAL A 555 14.39 4.35 24.27
N LYS A 556 14.99 4.34 25.46
CA LYS A 556 15.59 5.51 26.10
C LYS A 556 17.08 5.30 26.33
N ALA A 557 17.89 6.30 26.00
CA ALA A 557 19.31 6.30 26.28
C ALA A 557 19.59 6.58 27.76
N VAL A 558 20.37 5.71 28.41
CA VAL A 558 20.78 5.84 29.83
C VAL A 558 22.26 5.52 29.99
N GLY A 559 22.93 6.15 30.96
CA GLY A 559 24.34 5.86 31.26
C GLY A 559 25.32 6.33 30.17
N GLY A 560 24.88 7.19 29.26
CA GLY A 560 25.66 7.75 28.16
C GLY A 560 24.86 7.87 26.86
N PRO A 561 25.49 8.40 25.78
CA PRO A 561 24.86 8.47 24.46
C PRO A 561 24.72 7.07 23.84
N LEU A 562 23.67 6.83 23.06
CA LEU A 562 23.33 5.53 22.48
C LEU A 562 23.17 5.63 20.96
N SER A 563 23.89 4.81 20.20
CA SER A 563 23.65 4.61 18.76
C SER A 563 22.75 3.39 18.52
N LEU A 564 21.57 3.61 17.92
CA LEU A 564 20.55 2.60 17.64
C LEU A 564 20.28 2.48 16.13
N GLU A 565 20.44 1.29 15.56
CA GLU A 565 20.26 1.03 14.11
C GLU A 565 18.84 0.54 13.80
N TRP A 566 18.32 -0.40 14.58
CA TRP A 566 16.96 -0.92 14.42
C TRP A 566 16.46 -1.59 15.70
N ILE A 567 15.14 -1.74 15.77
CA ILE A 567 14.45 -2.60 16.72
C ILE A 567 13.79 -3.77 15.99
N ARG A 568 13.66 -4.91 16.65
CA ARG A 568 12.94 -6.09 16.14
C ARG A 568 12.00 -6.62 17.21
N VAL A 569 10.78 -6.95 16.80
CA VAL A 569 9.76 -7.51 17.68
C VAL A 569 9.28 -8.83 17.10
N GLU A 570 9.32 -9.89 17.89
CA GLU A 570 8.95 -11.27 17.53
C GLU A 570 7.96 -11.85 18.55
N GLU A 571 7.22 -12.90 18.17
CA GLU A 571 6.34 -13.68 19.08
C GLU A 571 7.08 -14.80 19.87
#